data_AF-A0A8J7S0D4-F1
#
_entry.id   AF-A0A8J7S0D4-F1
#
_cell.length_a   1.000
_cell.length_b   1.000
_cell.length_c   1.000
_cell.angle_alpha   90.00
_cell.angle_beta   90.00
_cell.angle_gamma   90.00
#
_symmetry.space_group_name_H-M   'P 1'
#
loop_
_entity.id
_entity.type
_entity.pdbx_description
1 polymer ?
#
loop_
_entity_poly.entity_id
_entity_poly.type
_entity_poly.pdbx_seq_one_letter_code
_entity_poly.pdbx_strand_id
1 'polypeptide(L)' 'MMTETYEDLIRELKETITKIEDDSTGLEESIALYEKGEELVKECERLLDEAEVRVTSLTQG' A
#
# COMPACT_ATOMS: atom_id res chain seq x y z
N MET A 1 10.55 11.80 -10.99
CA MET A 1 9.51 10.94 -10.38
C MET A 1 9.97 10.65 -8.97
N MET A 2 9.15 10.95 -7.96
CA MET A 2 9.44 10.57 -6.58
C MET A 2 9.08 9.09 -6.46
N THR A 3 10.05 8.23 -6.16
CA THR A 3 9.79 6.83 -5.83
C THR A 3 9.26 6.81 -4.40
N GLU A 4 8.02 6.38 -4.21
CA GLU A 4 7.43 6.24 -2.88
C GLU A 4 8.08 5.07 -2.14
N THR A 5 8.36 5.25 -0.85
CA THR A 5 8.93 4.19 -0.01
C THR A 5 7.84 3.24 0.48
N TYR A 6 8.23 2.04 0.90
CA TYR A 6 7.29 1.10 1.52
C TYR A 6 6.61 1.73 2.76
N GLU A 7 7.37 2.48 3.56
CA GLU A 7 6.87 3.18 4.73
C GLU A 7 5.85 4.27 4.36
N ASP A 8 6.04 4.98 3.25
CA ASP A 8 5.09 5.98 2.76
C ASP A 8 3.77 5.34 2.32
N LEU A 9 3.85 4.25 1.55
CA LEU A 9 2.67 3.52 1.06
C LEU A 9 1.87 2.92 2.21
N ILE A 10 2.55 2.33 3.20
CA ILE A 10 1.89 1.79 4.41
C ILE A 10 1.25 2.91 5.23
N ARG A 11 1.88 4.08 5.33
CA ARG A 11 1.27 5.23 6.00
C ARG A 11 -0.01 5.66 5.30
N GLU A 12 0.04 5.79 3.98
CA GLU A 12 -1.13 6.18 3.17
C GLU A 12 -2.25 5.14 3.20
N LEU A 13 -1.91 3.86 3.21
CA LEU A 13 -2.87 2.77 3.36
C LEU A 13 -3.60 2.85 4.71
N LYS A 14 -2.85 3.09 5.80
CA LYS A 14 -3.44 3.28 7.13
C LYS A 14 -4.37 4.48 7.19
N GLU A 15 -3.96 5.61 6.60
CA GLU A 15 -4.80 6.81 6.50
C GLU A 15 -6.07 6.54 5.69
N THR A 16 -5.98 5.74 4.62
CA THR A 16 -7.12 5.34 3.79
C THR A 16 -8.09 4.45 4.59
N ILE A 17 -7.58 3.47 5.34
CA ILE A 17 -8.40 2.62 6.22
C ILE A 17 -9.11 3.46 7.29
N THR A 18 -8.41 4.39 7.94
CA THR A 18 -9.01 5.28 8.94
C THR A 18 -10.19 6.07 8.37
N LYS A 19 -10.12 6.50 7.11
CA LYS A 19 -11.24 7.18 6.44
C LYS A 19 -12.40 6.24 6.13
N ILE A 20 -12.12 5.00 5.72
CA ILE A 20 -13.17 4.00 5.47
C ILE A 20 -13.94 3.68 6.76
N GLU A 21 -13.25 3.66 7.90
CA GLU A 21 -13.85 3.39 9.22
C GLU A 21 -14.58 4.60 9.82
N ASP A 22 -14.48 5.78 9.20
CA ASP A 22 -15.17 6.99 9.66
C ASP A 22 -16.66 6.95 9.28
N ASP A 23 -17.54 7.08 10.28
CA ASP A 23 -19.00 7.05 10.12
C ASP A 23 -19.55 8.18 9.21
N SER A 24 -18.76 9.22 8.95
CA SER A 24 -19.12 10.32 8.04
C SER A 24 -18.81 10.04 6.57
N THR A 25 -18.07 8.96 6.28
CA THR A 25 -17.72 8.56 4.91
C THR A 25 -18.94 7.98 4.21
N GLY A 26 -19.38 8.65 3.14
CA GLY A 26 -20.50 8.19 2.31
C GLY A 26 -20.14 6.97 1.46
N LEU A 27 -21.14 6.21 1.01
CA LEU A 27 -20.96 4.96 0.26
C LEU A 27 -20.05 5.10 -0.98
N GLU A 28 -20.24 6.15 -1.80
CA GLU A 28 -19.43 6.38 -3.00
C GLU A 28 -17.97 6.67 -2.66
N GLU A 29 -17.73 7.41 -1.57
CA GLU A 29 -16.39 7.68 -1.08
C GLU A 29 -15.74 6.43 -0.47
N SER A 30 -16.49 5.61 0.26
CA SER A 30 -16.00 4.32 0.76
C SER A 30 -15.54 3.39 -0.38
N ILE A 31 -16.26 3.36 -1.51
CA ILE A 31 -15.87 2.57 -2.69
C ILE A 31 -14.57 3.10 -3.28
N ALA A 32 -14.46 4.42 -3.47
CA ALA A 32 -13.24 5.03 -4.02
C ALA A 32 -12.02 4.82 -3.09
N LEU A 33 -12.22 4.93 -1.77
CA LEU A 33 -11.17 4.65 -0.79
C LEU A 33 -10.75 3.18 -0.81
N TYR A 34 -11.70 2.25 -1.00
CA TYR A 34 -11.40 0.84 -1.13
C TYR A 34 -10.54 0.54 -2.37
N GLU A 35 -10.93 1.08 -3.54
CA GLU A 35 -10.15 0.95 -4.78
C GLU A 35 -8.74 1.50 -4.62
N LYS A 36 -8.60 2.66 -3.98
CA LYS A 36 -7.30 3.23 -3.63
C LYS A 36 -6.50 2.32 -2.69
N GLY A 37 -7.15 1.75 -1.68
CA GLY A 37 -6.53 0.81 -0.75
C GLY A 37 -5.95 -0.41 -1.47
N GLU A 38 -6.69 -0.98 -2.42
CA GLU A 38 -6.24 -2.10 -3.26
C GLU A 38 -5.00 -1.74 -4.10
N GLU A 39 -4.94 -0.53 -4.66
CA GLU A 39 -3.76 -0.05 -5.39
C GLU A 39 -2.53 0.09 -4.48
N LEU A 40 -2.70 0.66 -3.29
CA LEU A 40 -1.63 0.80 -2.30
C LEU A 40 -1.09 -0.55 -1.84
N VAL A 41 -1.98 -1.54 -1.63
CA VAL A 41 -1.58 -2.91 -1.25
C VAL A 41 -0.75 -3.54 -2.36
N LYS A 42 -1.18 -3.45 -3.62
CA LYS A 42 -0.42 -4.00 -4.76
C LYS A 42 0.97 -3.42 -4.87
N GLU A 43 1.11 -2.11 -4.63
CA GLU A 43 2.42 -1.46 -4.69
C GLU A 43 3.32 -1.87 -3.51
N CYS A 44 2.74 -2.04 -2.31
CA CYS A 44 3.45 -2.60 -1.16
C CYS A 44 3.97 -4.02 -1.46
N GLU A 45 3.12 -4.88 -2.01
CA GLU A 45 3.49 -6.25 -2.41
C GLU A 45 4.62 -6.24 -3.43
N ARG A 46 4.55 -5.38 -4.46
CA ARG A 46 5.61 -5.23 -5.46
C ARG A 46 6.96 -4.89 -4.83
N LEU A 47 6.99 -3.96 -3.89
CA LEU A 47 8.22 -3.57 -3.20
C LEU A 47 8.79 -4.70 -2.33
N LEU A 48 7.92 -5.46 -1.67
CA LEU A 48 8.31 -6.62 -0.86
C LEU A 48 8.90 -7.73 -1.74
N ASP A 49 8.28 -8.03 -2.88
CA ASP A 49 8.79 -9.01 -3.84
C ASP A 49 10.18 -8.62 -4.36
N GLU A 50 10.38 -7.34 -4.70
CA GLU A 50 11.69 -6.83 -5.13
C GLU A 50 12.75 -6.95 -4.03
N ALA A 51 12.37 -6.67 -2.78
CA ALA A 51 13.25 -6.83 -1.63
C ALA A 51 13.59 -8.31 -1.40
N GLU A 52 12.63 -9.22 -1.51
CA GLU A 52 12.81 -10.66 -1.36
C GLU A 52 13.77 -11.21 -2.42
N VAL A 53 13.58 -10.85 -3.69
CA VAL A 53 14.49 -11.25 -4.79
C VAL A 53 15.92 -10.79 -4.50
N ARG A 54 16.09 -9.56 -4.01
CA ARG A 54 17.41 -9.00 -3.67
C ARG A 54 18.06 -9.77 -2.53
N VAL A 55 17.33 -10.06 -1.46
CA VAL A 55 17.84 -10.83 -0.31
C VAL A 55 18.20 -12.26 -0.73
N THR A 56 17.33 -12.90 -1.52
CA THR A 56 17.53 -14.26 -2.01
C THR A 56 18.79 -14.35 -2.88
N SER A 57 19.02 -13.37 -3.75
CA SER A 57 20.21 -13.30 -4.59
C SER A 57 21.52 -13.15 -3.79
N LEU A 58 21.46 -12.51 -2.61
CA LEU A 58 22.63 -12.34 -1.74
C LEU A 58 22.93 -13.55 -0.86
N THR A 59 21.92 -14.38 -0.58
CA THR A 59 22.03 -15.53 0.33
C THR A 59 22.29 -16.86 -0.38
N GLN A 60 21.99 -16.95 -1.68
CA GLN A 60 22.29 -18.12 -2.51
C GLN A 60 23.70 -18.09 -3.17
N GLY A 61 24.55 -17.14 -2.76
CA GLY A 61 25.94 -16.98 -3.23
C GLY A 61 26.98 -17.59 -2.29
#